data_AF-A0A7J9W664-F1
#
_entry.id   AF-A0A7J9W664-F1
#
_cell.length_a   1.000
_cell.length_b   1.000
_cell.length_c   1.000
_cell.angle_alpha   90.00
_cell.angle_beta   90.00
_cell.angle_gamma   90.00
#
_symmetry.space_group_name_H-M   'P 1'
#
loop_
_entity.id
_entity.type
_entity.pdbx_description
1 polymer ?
#
loop_
_entity_poly.entity_id
_entity_poly.type
_entity_poly.pdbx_seq_one_letter_code
_entity_poly.pdbx_strand_id
1 'polypeptide(L)'
;MLERLAPDTLWQRYRTVVLYGVIGCSGILLDFLLFLLLYNAVGLPAQLCSAISLSVAITTTFALNSSVNFRTRDVLARRYGRYALVGLAGMGLIAAVLHVFATVGGADPNLVKACSIPLVAVFQYWANSRWTFQ
;
A
#
# COMPACT_ATOMS: atom_id res chain seq x y z
N MET A 1 31.29 16.06 28.69
CA MET A 1 29.87 16.44 28.57
C MET A 1 29.64 17.10 27.21
N LEU A 2 29.90 16.36 26.13
CA LEU A 2 29.51 16.72 24.77
C LEU A 2 28.77 15.49 24.26
N GLU A 3 27.47 15.50 24.49
CA GLU A 3 26.55 14.48 24.03
C GLU A 3 26.69 14.28 22.53
N ARG A 4 26.75 13.00 22.18
CA ARG A 4 26.51 12.39 20.89
C ARG A 4 25.44 13.14 20.07
N LEU A 5 25.84 14.17 19.34
CA LEU A 5 25.15 14.59 18.12
C LEU A 5 25.52 13.56 17.05
N ALA A 6 25.05 12.32 17.22
CA ALA A 6 24.96 11.42 16.09
C ALA A 6 24.05 12.13 15.09
N PRO A 7 24.43 12.32 13.82
CA PRO A 7 23.46 12.73 12.84
C PRO A 7 22.42 11.62 12.84
N ASP A 8 21.24 11.88 13.37
CA ASP A 8 20.05 11.11 13.06
C ASP A 8 19.89 11.22 11.55
N THR A 9 20.59 10.31 10.86
CA THR A 9 20.63 10.24 9.41
C THR A 9 19.19 10.29 8.96
N LEU A 10 18.87 11.19 8.01
CA LEU A 10 17.52 11.33 7.44
C LEU A 10 16.88 9.96 7.16
N TRP A 11 17.72 8.98 6.81
CA TRP A 11 17.41 7.56 6.78
C TRP A 11 16.63 7.04 7.98
N GLN A 12 17.09 7.16 9.23
CA GLN A 12 16.33 6.64 10.40
C GLN A 12 14.96 7.30 10.56
N ARG A 13 14.84 8.59 10.19
CA ARG A 13 13.60 9.37 10.31
C ARG A 13 12.57 9.00 9.24
N TYR A 14 13.02 8.68 8.02
CA TYR A 14 12.15 8.35 6.88
C TYR A 14 12.13 6.86 6.49
N ARG A 15 12.95 6.00 7.13
CA ARG A 15 13.09 4.57 6.82
C ARG A 15 11.73 3.88 6.70
N THR A 16 10.84 4.16 7.63
CA THR A 16 9.53 3.49 7.69
C THR A 16 8.64 3.89 6.51
N VAL A 17 8.66 5.16 6.10
CA VAL A 17 7.96 5.67 4.91
C VAL A 17 8.54 5.06 3.65
N VAL A 18 9.87 5.08 3.52
CA VAL A 18 10.58 4.57 2.34
C VAL A 18 10.35 3.07 2.19
N LEU A 19 10.50 2.28 3.27
CA LEU A 19 10.23 0.84 3.24
C LEU A 19 8.77 0.55 2.94
N TYR A 20 7.83 1.33 3.49
CA TYR A 20 6.42 1.14 3.18
C TYR A 20 6.13 1.35 1.69
N GLY A 21 6.70 2.41 1.11
CA GLY A 21 6.60 2.70 -0.32
C GLY A 21 7.22 1.59 -1.17
N VAL A 22 8.45 1.17 -0.85
CA VAL A 22 9.15 0.09 -1.58
C VAL A 22 8.39 -1.24 -1.49
N ILE A 23 7.93 -1.63 -0.30
CA ILE A 23 7.14 -2.85 -0.11
C ILE A 23 5.83 -2.76 -0.89
N GLY A 24 5.14 -1.61 -0.84
CA GLY A 24 3.92 -1.37 -1.60
C GLY A 24 4.13 -1.50 -3.11
N CYS A 25 5.17 -0.86 -3.66
CA CYS A 25 5.53 -0.98 -5.07
C CYS A 25 5.84 -2.43 -5.47
N SER A 26 6.60 -3.15 -4.63
CA SER A 26 6.87 -4.58 -4.86
C SER A 26 5.59 -5.43 -4.84
N GLY A 27 4.62 -5.09 -4.00
CA GLY A 27 3.30 -5.73 -3.98
C GLY A 27 2.51 -5.53 -5.26
N ILE A 28 2.49 -4.30 -5.79
CA ILE A 28 1.83 -3.98 -7.07
C ILE A 28 2.49 -4.75 -8.22
N LEU A 29 3.83 -4.81 -8.22
CA LEU A 29 4.57 -5.57 -9.23
C LEU A 29 4.27 -7.07 -9.13
N LEU A 30 4.20 -7.61 -7.91
CA LEU A 30 3.85 -9.02 -7.66
C LEU A 30 2.42 -9.32 -8.13
N ASP A 31 1.45 -8.47 -7.81
CA ASP A 31 0.06 -8.58 -8.27
C ASP A 31 0.01 -8.66 -9.80
N PHE A 32 0.67 -7.71 -10.48
CA PHE A 32 0.69 -7.65 -11.94
C PHE A 32 1.32 -8.90 -12.58
N LEU A 33 2.48 -9.33 -12.08
CA LEU A 33 3.17 -10.51 -12.61
C LEU A 33 2.37 -11.80 -12.37
N LEU A 34 1.76 -11.94 -11.20
CA LEU A 34 0.94 -13.12 -10.87
C LEU A 34 -0.34 -13.14 -11.69
N PHE A 35 -0.99 -11.99 -11.87
CA PHE A 35 -2.13 -11.86 -12.77
C PHE A 35 -1.77 -12.28 -14.19
N LEU A 36 -0.65 -11.78 -14.73
CA LEU A 36 -0.19 -12.11 -16.07
C LEU A 36 0.05 -13.62 -16.22
N LEU A 37 0.68 -14.24 -15.23
CA LEU A 37 0.93 -15.68 -15.21
C LEU A 37 -0.38 -16.48 -15.16
N LEU A 38 -1.29 -16.16 -14.23
CA LEU A 38 -2.57 -16.88 -14.08
C LEU A 38 -3.47 -16.70 -15.30
N TYR A 39 -3.53 -15.51 -15.88
CA TYR A 39 -4.38 -15.23 -17.03
C TYR A 39 -3.82 -15.85 -18.31
N ASN A 40 -2.52 -15.69 -18.59
CA ASN A 40 -1.96 -16.12 -19.87
C ASN A 40 -1.47 -17.58 -19.87
N ALA A 41 -0.91 -18.08 -18.76
CA ALA A 41 -0.38 -19.43 -18.69
C ALA A 41 -1.43 -20.46 -18.23
N VAL A 42 -2.31 -20.08 -17.30
CA VAL A 42 -3.34 -20.99 -16.75
C VAL A 42 -4.68 -20.82 -17.46
N GLY A 43 -4.94 -19.67 -18.10
CA GLY A 43 -6.19 -19.41 -18.82
C GLY A 43 -7.41 -19.20 -17.90
N LEU A 44 -7.17 -18.80 -16.65
CA LEU A 44 -8.26 -18.56 -15.70
C LEU A 44 -9.06 -17.29 -16.06
N PRO A 45 -10.34 -17.21 -15.66
CA PRO A 45 -11.13 -15.99 -15.79
C PRO A 45 -10.45 -14.80 -15.11
N ALA A 46 -10.48 -13.63 -15.76
CA ALA A 46 -9.79 -12.43 -15.28
C ALA A 46 -10.17 -12.05 -13.84
N GLN A 47 -11.44 -12.25 -13.45
CA GLN A 47 -11.92 -12.00 -12.09
C GLN A 47 -11.23 -12.89 -11.05
N LEU A 48 -11.04 -14.19 -11.36
CA LEU A 48 -10.36 -15.12 -10.47
C LEU A 48 -8.86 -14.83 -10.42
N CYS A 49 -8.24 -14.53 -11.56
CA CYS A 49 -6.84 -14.10 -11.61
C CYS A 49 -6.61 -12.88 -10.71
N SER A 50 -7.46 -11.85 -10.85
CA SER A 50 -7.37 -10.61 -10.08
C SER A 50 -7.61 -10.84 -8.59
N ALA A 51 -8.58 -11.68 -8.21
CA ALA A 51 -8.84 -12.00 -6.81
C ALA A 51 -7.64 -12.72 -6.16
N ILE A 52 -7.06 -13.70 -6.85
CA ILE A 52 -5.92 -14.48 -6.35
C ILE A 52 -4.67 -13.59 -6.27
N SER A 53 -4.35 -12.87 -7.35
CA SER A 53 -3.17 -11.99 -7.41
C SER A 53 -3.21 -10.90 -6.36
N LEU A 54 -4.36 -10.25 -6.19
CA LEU A 54 -4.54 -9.19 -5.21
C LEU A 54 -4.42 -9.73 -3.79
N SER A 55 -5.00 -10.90 -3.51
CA SER A 55 -4.92 -11.54 -2.20
C SER A 55 -3.47 -11.89 -1.84
N VAL A 56 -2.71 -12.43 -2.79
CA VAL A 56 -1.28 -12.75 -2.61
C VAL A 56 -0.49 -11.46 -2.36
N ALA A 57 -0.70 -10.42 -3.18
CA ALA A 57 0.00 -9.15 -3.03
C ALA A 57 -0.28 -8.48 -1.67
N ILE A 58 -1.54 -8.42 -1.24
CA ILE A 58 -1.91 -7.87 0.08
C ILE A 58 -1.26 -8.68 1.20
N THR A 59 -1.29 -10.01 1.10
CA THR A 59 -0.71 -10.89 2.13
C THR A 59 0.80 -10.69 2.24
N THR A 60 1.51 -10.68 1.11
CA THR A 60 2.97 -10.50 1.08
C THR A 60 3.38 -9.11 1.55
N THR A 61 2.69 -8.07 1.11
CA THR A 61 2.99 -6.68 1.54
C THR A 61 2.69 -6.46 3.02
N PHE A 62 1.62 -7.05 3.55
CA PHE A 62 1.34 -7.05 4.97
C PHE A 62 2.42 -7.79 5.77
N ALA A 63 2.79 -9.00 5.35
CA ALA A 63 3.81 -9.80 6.01
C ALA A 63 5.16 -9.08 6.04
N LEU A 64 5.58 -8.47 4.94
CA LEU A 64 6.80 -7.68 4.84
C LEU A 64 6.73 -6.42 5.70
N ASN A 65 5.62 -5.69 5.68
CA ASN A 65 5.47 -4.51 6.55
C ASN A 65 5.47 -4.87 8.03
N SER A 66 4.80 -5.96 8.43
CA SER A 66 4.76 -6.41 9.82
C SER A 66 6.12 -6.92 10.31
N SER A 67 6.86 -7.66 9.48
CA SER A 67 8.13 -8.29 9.90
C SER A 67 9.35 -7.39 9.69
N VAL A 68 9.43 -6.65 8.57
CA VAL A 68 10.63 -5.88 8.17
C VAL A 68 10.52 -4.40 8.51
N ASN A 69 9.35 -3.82 8.28
CA ASN A 69 9.14 -2.38 8.45
C ASN A 69 8.90 -2.04 9.92
N PHE A 70 7.78 -2.50 10.48
CA PHE A 70 7.32 -2.20 11.84
C PHE A 70 7.78 -3.20 12.90
N ARG A 71 8.23 -4.41 12.49
CA ARG A 71 8.77 -5.47 13.38
C ARG A 71 7.84 -5.82 14.56
N THR A 72 6.54 -5.82 14.33
CA THR A 72 5.51 -6.10 15.36
C THR A 72 5.36 -7.60 15.62
N ARG A 73 5.36 -8.00 16.91
CA ARG A 73 5.25 -9.41 17.38
C ARG A 73 3.83 -9.83 17.83
N ASP A 74 2.85 -8.95 17.70
CA ASP A 74 1.47 -9.14 18.18
C ASP A 74 0.56 -9.93 17.23
N VAL A 75 -0.67 -10.21 17.69
CA VAL A 75 -1.77 -10.93 17.01
C VAL A 75 -1.98 -10.46 15.56
N LEU A 76 -1.39 -11.19 14.60
CA LEU A 76 -1.34 -10.84 13.17
C LEU A 76 -2.71 -10.61 12.53
N ALA A 77 -3.73 -11.40 12.89
CA ALA A 77 -5.06 -11.32 12.27
C ALA A 77 -5.76 -9.97 12.48
N ARG A 78 -5.66 -9.39 13.68
CA ARG A 78 -6.28 -8.08 14.00
C ARG A 78 -5.57 -6.94 13.26
N ARG A 79 -4.25 -7.02 13.10
CA ARG A 79 -3.47 -6.03 12.33
C ARG A 79 -3.73 -6.19 10.82
N TYR A 80 -3.91 -7.42 10.32
CA TYR A 80 -4.30 -7.67 8.93
C TYR A 80 -5.66 -7.03 8.61
N GLY A 81 -6.66 -7.20 9.49
CA GLY A 81 -7.97 -6.55 9.32
C GLY A 81 -7.88 -5.03 9.26
N ARG A 82 -7.06 -4.41 10.13
CA ARG A 82 -6.81 -2.95 10.10
C ARG A 82 -6.08 -2.51 8.85
N TYR A 83 -5.07 -3.26 8.42
CA TYR A 83 -4.32 -2.99 7.20
C TYR A 83 -5.23 -3.06 5.96
N ALA A 84 -6.05 -4.10 5.87
CA ALA A 84 -7.04 -4.26 4.81
C ALA A 84 -8.07 -3.13 4.82
N LEU A 85 -8.57 -2.72 6.00
CA LEU A 85 -9.51 -1.59 6.13
C LEU A 85 -8.89 -0.27 5.67
N VAL A 86 -7.64 0.02 6.04
CA VAL A 86 -6.93 1.22 5.58
C VAL A 86 -6.69 1.17 4.07
N GLY A 87 -6.36 -0.01 3.52
CA GLY A 87 -6.24 -0.24 2.09
C GLY A 87 -7.54 0.03 1.32
N LEU A 88 -8.65 -0.54 1.82
CA LEU A 88 -9.99 -0.35 1.25
C LEU A 88 -10.44 1.12 1.36
N ALA A 89 -10.19 1.77 2.49
CA ALA A 89 -10.47 3.19 2.66
C ALA A 89 -9.66 4.05 1.69
N GLY A 90 -8.38 3.70 1.45
CA GLY A 90 -7.55 4.34 0.45
C GLY A 90 -8.11 4.18 -0.97
N MET A 91 -8.53 2.97 -1.34
CA MET A 91 -9.20 2.75 -2.63
C MET A 91 -10.49 3.56 -2.77
N GLY A 92 -11.31 3.60 -1.72
CA GLY A 92 -12.52 4.43 -1.68
C GLY A 92 -12.22 5.92 -1.85
N LEU A 93 -11.12 6.41 -1.25
CA LEU A 93 -10.68 7.79 -1.39
C LEU A 93 -10.25 8.12 -2.82
N ILE A 94 -9.50 7.23 -3.48
CA ILE A 94 -9.14 7.39 -4.91
C ILE A 94 -10.41 7.44 -5.77
N ALA A 95 -11.37 6.55 -5.51
CA ALA A 95 -12.64 6.52 -6.25
C ALA A 95 -13.45 7.81 -6.06
N ALA A 96 -13.52 8.34 -4.83
CA ALA A 96 -14.19 9.60 -4.53
C ALA A 96 -13.53 10.79 -5.24
N VAL A 97 -12.19 10.87 -5.22
CA VAL A 97 -11.43 11.93 -5.90
C VAL A 97 -11.64 11.86 -7.41
N LEU A 98 -11.61 10.66 -8.00
CA LEU A 98 -11.92 10.49 -9.43
C LEU A 98 -13.34 10.92 -9.76
N HIS A 99 -14.33 10.57 -8.93
CA HIS A 99 -15.71 10.98 -9.18
C HIS A 99 -15.88 12.50 -9.14
N VAL A 100 -15.33 13.17 -8.12
CA VAL A 100 -15.45 14.62 -7.97
C VAL A 100 -14.69 15.37 -9.06
N PHE A 101 -13.42 15.03 -9.31
CA PHE A 101 -12.58 15.82 -10.19
C PHE A 101 -12.69 15.42 -11.66
N ALA A 102 -12.81 14.12 -11.95
CA ALA A 102 -12.88 13.65 -13.33
C ALA A 102 -14.32 13.61 -13.86
N THR A 103 -15.29 13.09 -13.08
CA THR A 103 -16.68 12.98 -13.54
C THR A 103 -17.46 14.29 -13.40
N VAL A 104 -17.38 14.94 -12.24
CA VAL A 104 -18.13 16.19 -12.00
C VAL A 104 -17.36 17.42 -12.50
N GLY A 105 -16.03 17.44 -12.32
CA GLY A 105 -15.17 18.56 -12.72
C GLY A 105 -14.65 18.52 -14.17
N GLY A 106 -14.80 17.40 -14.87
CA GLY A 106 -14.33 17.24 -16.26
C GLY A 106 -12.80 17.24 -16.44
N ALA A 107 -12.03 17.11 -15.35
CA ALA A 107 -10.58 16.99 -15.43
C ALA A 107 -10.16 15.65 -16.06
N ASP A 108 -8.97 15.62 -16.68
CA ASP A 108 -8.44 14.39 -17.23
C ASP A 108 -8.32 13.29 -16.14
N PRO A 109 -9.02 12.14 -16.30
CA PRO A 109 -9.04 11.09 -15.27
C PRO A 109 -7.66 10.50 -14.98
N ASN A 110 -6.75 10.48 -15.96
CA ASN A 110 -5.41 9.93 -15.78
C ASN A 110 -4.55 10.86 -14.91
N LEU A 111 -4.64 12.17 -15.13
CA LEU A 111 -3.97 13.17 -14.29
C LEU A 111 -4.51 13.15 -12.85
N VAL A 112 -5.84 13.10 -12.69
CA VAL A 112 -6.47 13.00 -11.36
C VAL A 112 -6.00 11.74 -10.64
N LYS A 113 -5.96 10.60 -11.32
CA LYS A 113 -5.49 9.33 -10.75
C LYS A 113 -4.01 9.38 -10.38
N ALA A 114 -3.17 9.91 -11.27
CA ALA A 114 -1.73 10.04 -11.04
C ALA A 114 -1.39 10.87 -9.81
N CYS A 115 -2.11 11.98 -9.58
CA CYS A 115 -1.95 12.80 -8.38
C CYS A 115 -2.54 12.15 -7.12
N SER A 116 -3.61 11.37 -7.26
CA SER A 116 -4.31 10.73 -6.13
C SER A 116 -3.51 9.58 -5.54
N ILE A 117 -2.82 8.77 -6.36
CA ILE A 117 -2.04 7.61 -5.91
C ILE A 117 -1.02 7.96 -4.82
N PRO A 118 -0.10 8.93 -4.99
CA PRO A 118 0.88 9.27 -3.97
C PRO A 118 0.23 9.89 -2.73
N LEU A 119 -0.81 10.71 -2.89
CA LEU A 119 -1.51 11.36 -1.78
C LEU A 119 -2.22 10.31 -0.89
N VAL A 120 -2.91 9.37 -1.53
CA VAL A 120 -3.55 8.25 -0.83
C VAL A 120 -2.51 7.30 -0.24
N ALA A 121 -1.36 7.07 -0.88
CA ALA A 121 -0.28 6.27 -0.31
C ALA A 121 0.26 6.90 0.99
N VAL A 122 0.42 8.23 1.03
CA VAL A 122 0.81 8.97 2.26
C VAL A 122 -0.26 8.84 3.34
N PHE A 123 -1.54 8.98 2.99
CA PHE A 123 -2.64 8.80 3.94
C PHE A 123 -2.69 7.37 4.50
N GLN A 124 -2.58 6.37 3.62
CA GLN A 124 -2.53 4.96 4.01
C GLN A 124 -1.34 4.67 4.92
N TYR A 125 -0.16 5.23 4.63
CA TYR A 125 0.99 5.12 5.51
C TYR A 125 0.72 5.75 6.87
N TRP A 126 0.18 6.97 6.92
CA TRP A 126 -0.11 7.68 8.16
C TRP A 126 -1.12 6.90 9.02
N ALA A 127 -2.22 6.43 8.42
CA ALA A 127 -3.23 5.63 9.09
C ALA A 127 -2.65 4.29 9.58
N ASN A 128 -1.88 3.58 8.75
CA ASN A 128 -1.28 2.31 9.15
C ASN A 128 -0.22 2.49 10.24
N SER A 129 0.62 3.52 10.15
CA SER A 129 1.66 3.78 11.15
C SER A 129 1.08 4.16 12.51
N ARG A 130 -0.11 4.77 12.57
CA ARG A 130 -0.69 5.32 13.81
C ARG A 130 -1.81 4.48 14.41
N TRP A 131 -2.41 3.57 13.63
CA TRP A 131 -3.57 2.76 14.05
C TRP A 131 -3.36 1.26 13.87
N THR A 132 -2.65 0.85 12.81
CA THR A 132 -2.38 -0.57 12.54
C THR A 132 -1.12 -1.06 13.25
N PHE A 133 -0.09 -0.22 13.33
CA PHE A 133 1.25 -0.58 13.81
C PHE A 133 1.67 0.07 15.14
N GLN A 134 0.76 0.78 15.83
CA GLN A 134 0.93 1.08 17.26
C GLN A 134 0.80 -0.17 18.13
#